data_AF-A0A1Y2JM13-F1
#
_entry.id   AF-A0A1Y2JM13-F1
#
_cell.length_a   1.000
_cell.length_b   1.000
_cell.length_c   1.000
_cell.angle_alpha   90.00
_cell.angle_beta   90.00
_cell.angle_gamma   90.00
#
_symmetry.space_group_name_H-M   'P 1'
#
loop_
_entity.id
_entity.type
_entity.pdbx_description
1 polymer ?
#
loop_
_entity_poly.entity_id
_entity_poly.type
_entity_poly.pdbx_seq_one_letter_code
_entity_poly.pdbx_strand_id
1 'polypeptide(L)'
;MADDNNNIRFSTFLRVDPSADELENLWKHFGPRCYRLVWRTPVPIENRLAFGKVFADRRLEITKSGIDPWRVAFTDFGRSLTVSTVFLGLDHRFVGEGPPLLFETIIFGGEHDLDLSRTSTWEGAEAMHARTVEQLRSLKVVK
;
A
#
# COMPACT_ATOMS: atom_id res chain seq x y z
N MET A 1 -31.63 24.84 9.03
CA MET A 1 -30.44 25.73 9.13
C MET A 1 -29.58 25.14 10.22
N ALA A 2 -28.34 24.79 9.90
CA ALA A 2 -27.39 24.12 10.78
C ALA A 2 -26.77 25.11 11.78
N ASP A 3 -26.52 24.66 13.01
CA ASP A 3 -25.64 25.31 13.99
C ASP A 3 -24.62 24.29 14.56
N ASP A 4 -23.71 23.86 13.71
CA ASP A 4 -22.25 23.70 13.86
C ASP A 4 -21.62 23.79 15.28
N ASN A 5 -22.14 23.08 16.28
CA ASN A 5 -21.53 23.01 17.61
C ASN A 5 -21.11 21.58 18.01
N ASN A 6 -20.36 20.91 17.14
CA ASN A 6 -19.60 19.72 17.52
C ASN A 6 -18.29 20.10 18.22
N ASN A 7 -18.44 20.86 19.31
CA ASN A 7 -17.34 21.38 20.11
C ASN A 7 -16.87 20.28 21.06
N ILE A 8 -16.02 19.37 20.57
CA ILE A 8 -15.31 18.40 21.42
C ILE A 8 -14.36 19.21 22.30
N ARG A 9 -14.73 19.39 23.58
CA ARG A 9 -13.89 20.01 24.60
C ARG A 9 -12.73 19.08 24.94
N PHE A 10 -11.63 19.19 24.20
CA PHE A 10 -10.36 18.65 24.65
C PHE A 10 -9.89 19.51 25.84
N SER A 11 -9.70 18.89 27.02
CA SER A 11 -9.06 19.54 28.16
C SER A 11 -7.74 20.14 27.70
N THR A 12 -7.38 21.31 28.24
CA THR A 12 -6.17 22.08 27.95
C THR A 12 -4.88 21.26 28.14
N PHE A 13 -4.60 20.37 27.19
CA PHE A 13 -3.25 19.96 26.88
C PHE A 13 -2.65 21.11 26.08
N LEU A 14 -1.52 21.64 26.53
CA LEU A 14 -0.68 22.51 25.70
C LEU A 14 -0.56 21.84 24.33
N ARG A 15 -1.16 22.44 23.31
CA ARG A 15 -0.80 22.13 21.92
C ARG A 15 0.60 22.68 21.74
N VAL A 16 1.58 21.84 22.02
CA VAL A 16 2.92 22.05 21.51
C VAL A 16 2.82 21.61 20.06
N ASP A 17 2.71 22.57 19.15
CA ASP A 17 2.88 22.28 17.74
C ASP A 17 4.35 21.91 17.54
N PRO A 18 4.67 20.64 17.25
CA PRO A 18 6.05 20.25 17.06
C PRO A 18 6.63 21.02 15.87
N SER A 19 7.85 21.51 16.05
CA SER A 19 8.65 22.06 14.96
C SER A 19 8.81 21.04 13.82
N ALA A 20 9.18 21.53 12.63
CA ALA A 20 9.44 20.65 11.49
C ALA A 20 10.51 19.59 11.80
N ASP A 21 11.51 19.94 12.61
CA ASP A 21 12.59 19.05 13.03
C ASP A 21 12.11 18.00 14.04
N GLU A 22 11.22 18.36 14.97
CA GLU A 22 10.59 17.40 15.89
C GLU A 22 9.70 16.40 15.14
N LEU A 23 8.93 16.86 14.15
CA LEU A 23 8.15 15.98 13.28
C LEU A 23 9.03 15.05 12.46
N GLU A 24 10.16 15.54 11.93
CA GLU A 24 11.11 14.72 11.18
C GLU A 24 11.78 13.67 12.07
N ASN A 25 12.13 14.04 13.31
CA ASN A 25 12.69 13.11 14.28
C ASN A 25 11.67 12.05 14.71
N LEU A 26 10.42 12.44 14.98
CA LEU A 26 9.34 11.49 15.27
C LEU A 26 9.13 10.52 14.11
N TRP A 27 9.13 11.02 12.87
CA TRP A 27 9.00 10.16 11.69
C TRP A 27 10.19 9.21 11.53
N LYS A 28 11.42 9.65 11.76
CA LYS A 28 12.61 8.78 11.68
C LYS A 28 12.54 7.59 12.65
N HIS A 29 11.93 7.79 13.82
CA HIS A 29 11.87 6.77 14.87
C HIS A 29 10.58 5.94 14.85
N PHE A 30 9.45 6.54 14.45
CA PHE A 30 8.12 5.94 14.55
C PHE A 30 7.35 5.89 13.23
N GLY A 31 7.86 6.56 12.19
CA GLY A 31 7.28 6.53 10.86
C GLY A 31 7.47 5.16 10.19
N PRO A 32 6.57 4.79 9.26
CA PRO A 32 6.72 3.58 8.49
C PRO A 32 7.99 3.64 7.64
N ARG A 33 8.69 2.51 7.54
CA ARG A 33 9.83 2.38 6.65
C ARG A 33 9.35 2.52 5.21
N CYS A 34 9.97 3.45 4.47
CA CYS A 34 9.59 3.80 3.11
C CYS A 34 10.56 3.18 2.10
N TYR A 35 10.04 2.81 0.93
CA TYR A 35 10.79 2.12 -0.12
C TYR A 35 10.42 2.66 -1.50
N ARG A 36 11.40 2.69 -2.40
CA ARG A 36 11.17 2.83 -3.84
C ARG A 36 11.41 1.48 -4.51
N LEU A 37 10.82 1.31 -5.68
CA LEU A 37 11.08 0.15 -6.51
C LEU A 37 12.13 0.49 -7.56
N VAL A 38 13.21 -0.27 -7.60
CA VAL A 38 14.22 -0.21 -8.68
C VAL A 38 14.09 -1.50 -9.45
N TRP A 39 13.44 -1.42 -10.60
CA TRP A 39 13.00 -2.59 -11.35
C TRP A 39 12.07 -3.47 -10.52
N ARG A 40 12.60 -4.53 -9.91
CA ARG A 40 11.87 -5.50 -9.09
C ARG A 40 12.39 -5.54 -7.65
N THR A 41 13.34 -4.69 -7.30
CA THR A 41 13.99 -4.68 -5.99
C THR A 41 13.52 -3.47 -5.17
N PRO A 42 12.89 -3.70 -4.01
CA PRO A 42 12.62 -2.63 -3.07
C PRO A 42 13.92 -2.09 -2.47
N VAL A 43 14.09 -0.77 -2.51
CA VAL A 43 15.23 -0.07 -1.94
C VAL A 43 14.72 0.92 -0.88
N PRO A 44 15.24 0.88 0.35
CA PRO A 44 14.87 1.83 1.39
C PRO A 44 15.05 3.29 0.94
N ILE A 45 14.17 4.16 1.44
CA ILE A 45 14.26 5.61 1.28
C ILE A 45 14.47 6.23 2.65
N GLU A 46 15.43 7.13 2.74
CA GLU A 46 15.92 7.69 4.00
C GLU A 46 14.94 8.66 4.68
N ASN A 47 14.11 9.37 3.91
CA ASN A 47 13.22 10.39 4.46
C ASN A 47 11.88 10.49 3.70
N ARG A 48 10.89 11.07 4.38
CA ARG A 48 9.52 11.21 3.87
C ARG A 48 9.41 12.11 2.64
N LEU A 49 10.28 13.12 2.50
CA LEU A 49 10.23 14.04 1.35
C LEU A 49 10.64 13.31 0.07
N ALA A 50 11.72 12.53 0.13
CA ALA A 50 12.14 11.67 -0.95
C ALA A 50 11.06 10.65 -1.31
N PHE A 51 10.38 10.09 -0.30
CA PHE A 51 9.27 9.17 -0.53
C PHE A 51 8.05 9.85 -1.18
N GLY A 52 7.67 11.04 -0.72
CA GLY A 52 6.61 11.85 -1.31
C GLY A 52 6.89 12.16 -2.78
N LYS A 53 8.15 12.46 -3.13
CA LYS A 53 8.57 12.65 -4.52
C LYS A 53 8.36 11.38 -5.35
N VAL A 54 8.79 10.22 -4.85
CA VAL A 54 8.63 8.93 -5.54
C VAL A 54 7.15 8.61 -5.80
N PHE A 55 6.28 8.87 -4.83
CA PHE A 55 4.83 8.70 -5.01
C PHE A 55 4.25 9.65 -6.05
N ALA A 56 4.66 10.92 -6.04
CA ALA A 56 4.23 11.91 -7.03
C ALA A 56 4.70 11.52 -8.45
N ASP A 57 5.95 11.07 -8.59
CA ASP A 57 6.51 10.60 -9.86
C ASP A 57 5.74 9.38 -10.39
N ARG A 58 5.42 8.41 -9.53
CA ARG A 58 4.54 7.26 -9.89
C ARG A 58 3.19 7.73 -10.40
N ARG A 59 2.55 8.66 -9.69
CA ARG A 59 1.23 9.19 -10.06
C ARG A 59 1.27 9.89 -11.41
N LEU A 60 2.34 10.64 -11.67
CA LEU A 60 2.58 11.32 -12.94
C LEU A 60 2.77 10.31 -14.08
N GLU A 61 3.53 9.24 -13.86
CA GLU A 61 3.73 8.18 -14.83
C GLU A 61 2.41 7.49 -15.20
N ILE A 62 1.60 7.11 -14.20
CA ILE A 62 0.25 6.55 -14.42
C ILE A 62 -0.60 7.49 -15.28
N THR A 63 -0.57 8.80 -15.01
CA THR A 63 -1.35 9.77 -15.78
C THR A 63 -0.87 9.86 -17.24
N LYS A 64 0.44 9.73 -17.47
CA LYS A 64 1.04 9.86 -18.81
C LYS A 64 0.86 8.59 -19.65
N SER A 65 1.14 7.42 -19.08
CA SER A 65 1.19 6.16 -19.81
C SER A 65 -0.05 5.28 -19.59
N GLY A 66 -0.85 5.55 -18.55
CA GLY A 66 -1.93 4.66 -18.12
C GLY A 66 -1.44 3.39 -17.41
N ILE A 67 -0.12 3.23 -17.27
CA ILE A 67 0.51 2.05 -16.68
C ILE A 67 1.05 2.42 -15.32
N ASP A 68 0.71 1.61 -14.32
CA ASP A 68 1.27 1.76 -12.98
C ASP A 68 2.62 1.05 -12.89
N PRO A 69 3.73 1.78 -12.72
CA PRO A 69 5.06 1.16 -12.65
C PRO A 69 5.24 0.30 -11.40
N TRP A 70 4.32 0.38 -10.43
CA TRP A 70 4.33 -0.44 -9.21
C TRP A 70 3.41 -1.66 -9.30
N ARG A 71 2.69 -1.84 -10.42
CA ARG A 71 1.85 -3.02 -10.62
C ARG A 71 2.72 -4.21 -10.99
N VAL A 72 2.63 -5.27 -10.18
CA VAL A 72 3.29 -6.55 -10.42
C VAL A 72 2.48 -7.37 -11.43
N ALA A 73 1.18 -7.51 -11.14
CA ALA A 73 0.27 -8.30 -11.95
C ALA A 73 -1.18 -7.83 -11.75
N PHE A 74 -2.01 -8.10 -12.75
CA PHE A 74 -3.44 -7.83 -12.69
C PHE A 74 -4.17 -8.87 -13.53
N THR A 75 -5.22 -9.46 -12.97
CA THR A 75 -6.09 -10.39 -13.68
C THR A 75 -7.54 -9.94 -13.56
N ASP A 76 -8.18 -9.72 -14.70
CA ASP A 76 -9.61 -9.45 -14.78
C ASP A 76 -10.36 -10.74 -15.14
N PHE A 77 -11.33 -11.13 -14.31
CA PHE A 77 -12.19 -12.29 -14.55
C PHE A 77 -13.57 -11.90 -15.10
N GLY A 78 -13.75 -10.63 -15.48
CA GLY A 78 -14.99 -10.03 -15.98
C GLY A 78 -16.02 -9.73 -14.88
N ARG A 79 -17.10 -9.04 -15.29
CA ARG A 79 -18.28 -8.60 -14.52
C ARG A 79 -17.97 -7.76 -13.28
N SER A 80 -17.33 -8.34 -12.27
CA SER A 80 -17.05 -7.68 -10.99
C SER A 80 -15.92 -8.34 -10.20
N LEU A 81 -15.13 -9.26 -10.80
CA LEU A 81 -14.05 -9.94 -10.09
C LEU A 81 -12.70 -9.59 -10.72
N THR A 82 -11.82 -8.97 -9.93
CA THR A 82 -10.44 -8.69 -10.35
C THR A 82 -9.46 -9.04 -9.25
N VAL A 83 -8.22 -9.34 -9.63
CA VAL A 83 -7.10 -9.55 -8.71
C VAL A 83 -6.01 -8.57 -9.08
N SER A 84 -5.54 -7.79 -8.12
CA SER A 84 -4.46 -6.83 -8.32
C SER A 84 -3.31 -7.13 -7.38
N THR A 85 -2.09 -7.13 -7.92
CA THR A 85 -0.86 -7.24 -7.14
C THR A 85 0.01 -6.03 -7.37
N VAL A 86 0.37 -5.33 -6.31
CA VAL A 86 1.08 -4.06 -6.37
C VAL A 86 2.19 -3.98 -5.32
N PHE A 87 3.22 -3.20 -5.63
CA PHE A 87 4.16 -2.68 -4.64
C PHE A 87 3.53 -1.50 -3.89
N LEU A 88 3.70 -1.47 -2.58
CA LEU A 88 3.05 -0.52 -1.67
C LEU A 88 3.89 0.72 -1.38
N GLY A 89 5.22 0.60 -1.46
CA GLY A 89 6.17 1.66 -1.07
C GLY A 89 6.29 1.88 0.45
N LEU A 90 5.35 1.37 1.25
CA LEU A 90 5.38 1.40 2.71
C LEU A 90 5.48 -0.02 3.27
N ASP A 91 6.30 -0.18 4.29
CA ASP A 91 6.32 -1.40 5.08
C ASP A 91 5.04 -1.54 5.93
N HIS A 92 4.24 -2.56 5.59
CA HIS A 92 3.01 -2.88 6.31
C HIS A 92 3.22 -3.85 7.48
N ARG A 93 4.47 -4.18 7.84
CA ARG A 93 4.78 -4.85 9.11
C ARG A 93 4.82 -3.80 10.23
N PHE A 94 3.65 -3.43 10.73
CA PHE A 94 3.52 -2.43 11.80
C PHE A 94 4.01 -2.93 13.16
N VAL A 95 3.97 -4.25 13.39
CA VAL A 95 4.36 -4.90 14.64
C VAL A 95 5.15 -6.18 14.38
N GLY A 96 6.04 -6.52 15.32
CA GLY A 96 6.84 -7.74 15.29
C GLY A 96 8.10 -7.66 14.42
N GLU A 97 8.93 -8.70 14.52
CA GLU A 97 10.19 -8.81 13.78
C GLU A 97 9.99 -9.49 12.43
N GLY A 98 10.91 -9.22 11.49
CA GLY A 98 11.03 -9.91 10.20
C GLY A 98 11.05 -8.98 8.98
N PRO A 99 11.01 -9.54 7.76
CA PRO A 99 11.22 -8.76 6.53
C PRO A 99 10.03 -7.83 6.22
N PRO A 100 10.25 -6.67 5.59
CA PRO A 100 9.20 -5.69 5.36
C PRO A 100 8.09 -6.25 4.45
N LEU A 101 6.82 -5.93 4.71
CA LEU A 101 5.70 -6.35 3.86
C LEU A 101 5.41 -5.25 2.84
N LEU A 102 5.89 -5.43 1.61
CA LEU A 102 5.99 -4.37 0.61
C LEU A 102 5.14 -4.61 -0.63
N PHE A 103 4.61 -5.82 -0.78
CA PHE A 103 3.73 -6.19 -1.87
C PHE A 103 2.41 -6.71 -1.32
N GLU A 104 1.33 -6.42 -2.03
CA GLU A 104 -0.01 -6.88 -1.70
C GLU A 104 -0.68 -7.47 -2.93
N THR A 105 -1.29 -8.63 -2.77
CA THR A 105 -2.29 -9.18 -3.69
C THR A 105 -3.63 -9.04 -3.00
N ILE A 106 -4.59 -8.40 -3.67
CA ILE A 106 -5.95 -8.22 -3.18
C ILE A 106 -6.95 -8.61 -4.26
N ILE A 107 -8.04 -9.24 -3.83
CA ILE A 107 -9.19 -9.58 -4.65
C ILE A 107 -10.24 -8.47 -4.50
N PHE A 108 -10.81 -8.04 -5.61
CA PHE A 108 -11.94 -7.10 -5.64
C PHE A 108 -13.17 -7.78 -6.23
N GLY A 109 -14.26 -7.73 -5.47
CA GLY A 109 -15.59 -8.27 -5.73
C GLY A 109 -15.71 -9.79 -5.61
N GLY A 110 -16.93 -10.29 -5.79
CA GLY A 110 -17.26 -11.70 -5.59
C GLY A 110 -17.34 -12.09 -4.12
N GLU A 111 -17.20 -13.39 -3.84
CA GLU A 111 -17.29 -13.96 -2.48
C GLU A 111 -16.03 -13.70 -1.64
N HIS A 112 -14.89 -13.48 -2.30
CA HIS A 112 -13.58 -13.24 -1.71
C HIS A 112 -13.19 -11.75 -1.75
N ASP A 113 -14.16 -10.85 -1.76
CA ASP A 113 -13.89 -9.41 -1.84
C ASP A 113 -13.04 -8.96 -0.65
N LEU A 114 -12.00 -8.17 -0.92
CA LEU A 114 -11.01 -7.69 0.03
C LEU A 114 -10.11 -8.75 0.69
N ASP A 115 -10.22 -10.02 0.27
CA ASP A 115 -9.23 -11.03 0.65
C ASP A 115 -7.86 -10.59 0.13
N LEU A 116 -6.93 -10.41 1.08
CA LEU A 116 -5.61 -9.85 0.81
C LEU A 116 -4.51 -10.73 1.38
N SER A 117 -3.34 -10.67 0.76
CA SER A 117 -2.12 -11.30 1.23
C SER A 117 -0.92 -10.42 0.90
N ARG A 118 0.12 -10.50 1.73
CA ARG A 118 1.30 -9.65 1.59
C ARG A 118 2.59 -10.45 1.61
N THR A 119 3.61 -9.91 0.95
CA THR A 119 4.96 -10.50 0.90
C THR A 119 6.03 -9.43 0.75
N SER A 120 7.29 -9.84 0.92
CA SER A 120 8.45 -8.94 0.97
C SER A 120 9.17 -8.78 -0.36
N THR A 121 8.97 -9.70 -1.31
CA THR A 121 9.73 -9.76 -2.57
C THR A 121 8.82 -9.75 -3.78
N TRP A 122 9.35 -9.28 -4.91
CA TRP A 122 8.62 -9.24 -6.18
C TRP A 122 8.26 -10.64 -6.66
N GLU A 123 9.21 -11.59 -6.62
CA GLU A 123 9.01 -12.98 -7.03
C GLU A 123 7.94 -13.64 -6.14
N GLY A 124 7.96 -13.35 -4.84
CA GLY A 124 6.92 -13.77 -3.91
C GLY A 124 5.55 -13.21 -4.29
N ALA A 125 5.50 -11.97 -4.78
CA ALA A 125 4.26 -11.32 -5.19
C ALA A 125 3.70 -11.92 -6.49
N GLU A 126 4.56 -12.22 -7.47
CA GLU A 126 4.18 -12.96 -8.68
C GLU A 126 3.61 -14.34 -8.34
N ALA A 127 4.29 -15.09 -7.47
CA ALA A 127 3.84 -16.41 -7.04
C ALA A 127 2.53 -16.35 -6.24
N MET A 128 2.38 -15.33 -5.39
CA MET A 128 1.15 -15.08 -4.64
C MET A 128 -0.03 -14.77 -5.58
N HIS A 129 0.17 -13.89 -6.57
CA HIS A 129 -0.84 -13.60 -7.59
C HIS A 129 -1.27 -14.86 -8.35
N ALA A 130 -0.30 -15.66 -8.82
CA ALA A 130 -0.56 -16.87 -9.58
C ALA A 130 -1.41 -17.88 -8.78
N ARG A 131 -1.07 -18.12 -7.51
CA ARG A 131 -1.86 -18.99 -6.62
C ARG A 131 -3.28 -18.48 -6.42
N THR A 132 -3.45 -17.18 -6.15
CA THR A 132 -4.78 -16.57 -5.99
C THR A 132 -5.63 -16.74 -7.25
N VAL A 133 -5.05 -16.50 -8.42
CA VAL A 133 -5.74 -16.66 -9.72
C VAL A 133 -6.12 -18.12 -9.95
N GLU A 134 -5.24 -19.07 -9.65
CA GLU A 134 -5.52 -20.51 -9.78
C GLU A 134 -6.66 -20.96 -8.86
N GLN A 135 -6.65 -20.54 -7.60
CA GLN A 135 -7.73 -20.80 -6.64
C GLN A 135 -9.08 -20.25 -7.12
N LEU A 136 -9.11 -19.02 -7.63
CA LEU A 136 -10.34 -18.43 -8.13
C LEU A 136 -10.86 -19.12 -9.41
N ARG A 137 -9.95 -19.62 -10.27
CA ARG A 137 -10.33 -20.41 -11.45
C ARG A 137 -10.98 -21.73 -11.06
N SER A 138 -10.42 -22.44 -10.09
CA SER A 138 -10.98 -23.73 -9.65
C SER A 138 -12.37 -23.57 -9.03
N LEU A 139 -12.60 -22.49 -8.27
CA LEU A 139 -13.92 -22.18 -7.70
C LEU A 139 -14.98 -21.83 -8.75
N LYS A 140 -14.59 -21.20 -9.87
CA LYS A 140 -15.51 -20.87 -10.98
C LYS A 140 -15.87 -22.08 -11.85
N VAL A 141 -15.01 -23.09 -11.94
CA VAL A 141 -15.28 -24.31 -12.73
C VAL A 141 -16.26 -25.25 -11.99
N VAL A 142 -16.43 -25.07 -10.68
CA VAL A 142 -17.25 -25.94 -9.82
C VAL A 142 -18.65 -25.35 -9.54
N LYS A 143 -18.99 -24.17 -10.08
CA LYS A 143 -20.32 -23.54 -9.94
C LYS A 143 -21.13 -23.56 -11.23
#